data_AF-A0A972IET2-F1
#
_entry.id   AF-A0A972IET2-F1
#
_cell.length_a   1.000
_cell.length_b   1.000
_cell.length_c   1.000
_cell.angle_alpha   90.00
_cell.angle_beta   90.00
_cell.angle_gamma   90.00
#
_symmetry.space_group_name_H-M   'P 1'
#
loop_
_entity.id
_entity.type
_entity.pdbx_description
1 polymer ?
#
loop_
_entity_poly.entity_id
_entity_poly.type
_entity_poly.pdbx_seq_one_letter_code
_entity_poly.pdbx_strand_id
1 'polypeptide(L)'
;MQDKRKWERPFGLLVVTAAALLPIASGSDAAEGPSPTAAAGSQATGTTVLSLEGKDWVVAADPGNGGRAAAWWESPRPGARPIRVPGILQEALPGYHGVAWYWRQFTPPQNPYPGGRCLLRFHAVDYLADVWLNDVPVGGHEGGETPFVLDITDAVRIGAPNRLAVRVLNPTAEPIDGIVLAETPHRNKTPAGITAGASYNSGGITEPVEVFWVPAARIEDVYVRPDWKTGQVTIQATVVNAGKSTADAELHFAIAPALGTEPVAALTVEEKLPPGEKRVACELAVTGHRLWQLDDPRLYRLATRLVSGPAAEIHANTTRFGFRELRVEKGYFRLNGKRIFLKSAHTGNHCPIGAILPPEGAPDLLRKDLLY
;
A
#
# COMPACT_ATOMS: atom_id res chain seq x y z
N MET A 1 -2.24 -19.42 -29.61
CA MET A 1 -1.34 -18.24 -29.62
C MET A 1 -2.21 -17.03 -29.29
N GLN A 2 -2.51 -16.85 -28.00
CA GLN A 2 -3.37 -15.78 -27.48
C GLN A 2 -2.50 -14.75 -26.77
N ASP A 3 -2.90 -13.49 -26.97
CA ASP A 3 -2.13 -12.27 -26.80
C ASP A 3 -1.77 -12.00 -25.32
N LYS A 4 -0.48 -12.17 -24.97
CA LYS A 4 0.07 -11.96 -23.62
C LYS A 4 0.33 -10.47 -23.28
N ARG A 5 -0.14 -9.51 -24.08
CA ARG A 5 0.15 -8.08 -23.86
C ARG A 5 -1.12 -7.29 -23.54
N LYS A 6 -1.48 -7.17 -22.26
CA LYS A 6 -2.47 -6.15 -21.84
C LYS A 6 -2.43 -5.61 -20.41
N TRP A 7 -1.44 -5.93 -19.57
CA TRP A 7 -1.49 -5.58 -18.14
C TRP A 7 -0.25 -4.85 -17.59
N GLU A 8 0.43 -4.05 -18.40
CA GLU A 8 1.46 -3.15 -17.88
C GLU A 8 0.92 -1.72 -17.83
N ARG A 9 0.50 -1.29 -16.64
CA ARG A 9 0.43 0.14 -16.26
C ARG A 9 1.55 0.41 -15.26
N PRO A 10 2.20 1.58 -15.30
CA PRO A 10 3.26 1.91 -14.35
C PRO A 10 2.68 1.97 -12.92
N PHE A 11 3.39 1.35 -11.99
CA PHE A 11 3.02 1.23 -10.59
C PHE A 11 3.21 2.57 -9.85
N GLY A 12 2.13 3.12 -9.30
CA GLY A 12 2.16 4.18 -8.29
C GLY A 12 1.88 3.60 -6.90
N LEU A 13 2.69 3.94 -5.90
CA LEU A 13 2.51 3.49 -4.52
C LEU A 13 1.51 4.42 -3.82
N LEU A 14 0.24 4.04 -3.73
CA LEU A 14 -0.77 4.80 -2.98
C LEU A 14 -0.66 4.50 -1.47
N VAL A 15 -0.06 5.41 -0.70
CA VAL A 15 -0.03 5.34 0.77
C VAL A 15 -1.18 6.17 1.34
N VAL A 16 -2.31 5.51 1.65
CA VAL A 16 -3.39 6.14 2.43
C VAL A 16 -3.12 5.89 3.91
N THR A 17 -2.57 6.86 4.63
CA THR A 17 -2.53 6.86 6.10
C THR A 17 -3.73 7.63 6.65
N ALA A 18 -4.65 6.94 7.30
CA ALA A 18 -5.65 7.57 8.16
C ALA A 18 -4.98 7.92 9.50
N ALA A 19 -4.74 9.21 9.75
CA ALA A 19 -4.37 9.70 11.07
C ALA A 19 -5.61 10.30 11.74
N ALA A 20 -6.29 9.52 12.58
CA ALA A 20 -7.25 10.05 13.54
C ALA A 20 -6.47 10.52 14.78
N LEU A 21 -6.38 11.83 14.99
CA LEU A 21 -5.89 12.43 16.23
C LEU A 21 -7.09 12.57 17.19
N LEU A 22 -7.12 11.76 18.26
CA LEU A 22 -7.99 12.00 19.41
C LEU A 22 -7.29 12.98 20.37
N PRO A 23 -7.95 14.06 20.83
CA PRO A 23 -7.41 14.87 21.91
C PRO A 23 -7.62 14.18 23.26
N ILE A 24 -6.55 14.06 24.03
CA ILE A 24 -6.59 13.66 25.44
C ILE A 24 -7.02 14.89 26.25
N ALA A 25 -8.18 14.82 26.91
CA ALA A 25 -8.64 15.85 27.83
C ALA A 25 -7.98 15.68 29.21
N SER A 26 -7.36 16.74 29.71
CA SER A 26 -7.05 16.93 31.14
C SER A 26 -7.82 18.16 31.62
N GLY A 27 -8.70 18.00 32.60
CA GLY A 27 -9.51 19.10 33.15
C GLY A 27 -8.79 19.88 34.25
N SER A 28 -9.10 21.18 34.35
CA SER A 28 -9.65 21.85 35.55
C SER A 28 -9.87 23.36 35.32
N ASP A 29 -11.07 23.80 35.70
CA ASP A 29 -11.52 25.14 36.15
C ASP A 29 -11.54 26.39 35.24
N ALA A 30 -12.78 26.70 34.82
CA ALA A 30 -13.56 27.94 34.95
C ALA A 30 -12.91 29.33 34.76
N ALA A 31 -13.33 30.01 33.67
CA ALA A 31 -13.81 31.39 33.70
C ALA A 31 -14.65 31.69 32.42
N GLU A 32 -15.88 32.17 32.60
CA GLU A 32 -16.80 32.62 31.54
C GLU A 32 -16.38 33.97 30.92
N GLY A 33 -16.45 34.07 29.58
CA GLY A 33 -16.29 35.30 28.78
C GLY A 33 -16.54 35.01 27.30
N PRO A 34 -17.06 35.98 26.50
CA PRO A 34 -18.03 35.70 25.43
C PRO A 34 -17.43 35.09 24.16
N SER A 35 -18.24 34.22 23.53
CA SER A 35 -17.98 33.50 22.29
C SER A 35 -17.55 34.40 21.11
N PRO A 36 -16.47 34.06 20.41
CA PRO A 36 -16.28 34.45 19.02
C PRO A 36 -16.88 33.38 18.09
N THR A 37 -17.71 33.90 17.21
CA THR A 37 -18.38 33.33 16.05
C THR A 37 -17.58 32.24 15.32
N ALA A 38 -18.26 31.14 15.02
CA ALA A 38 -17.74 29.95 14.35
C ALA A 38 -17.14 30.27 12.97
N ALA A 39 -15.82 30.07 12.84
CA ALA A 39 -15.24 29.70 11.56
C ALA A 39 -15.61 28.24 11.29
N ALA A 40 -16.41 28.02 10.26
CA ALA A 40 -16.76 26.69 9.77
C ALA A 40 -15.48 25.93 9.38
N GLY A 41 -15.01 25.08 10.29
CA GLY A 41 -13.99 24.10 9.99
C GLY A 41 -14.57 23.10 9.00
N SER A 42 -14.10 23.13 7.76
CA SER A 42 -14.25 22.00 6.83
C SER A 42 -13.55 20.80 7.47
N GLN A 43 -14.33 19.96 8.16
CA GLN A 43 -13.85 18.67 8.60
C GLN A 43 -13.60 17.83 7.35
N ALA A 44 -12.34 17.45 7.13
CA ALA A 44 -12.01 16.44 6.15
C ALA A 44 -12.75 15.16 6.55
N THR A 45 -13.79 14.79 5.81
CA THR A 45 -14.38 13.45 5.89
C THR A 45 -13.33 12.48 5.37
N GLY A 46 -12.54 11.94 6.29
CA GLY A 46 -11.52 10.95 5.99
C GLY A 46 -12.16 9.74 5.31
N THR A 47 -11.44 9.14 4.38
CA THR A 47 -11.83 7.89 3.75
C THR A 47 -12.00 6.79 4.82
N THR A 48 -13.19 6.22 4.95
CA THR A 48 -13.37 4.98 5.70
C THR A 48 -12.75 3.84 4.91
N VAL A 49 -11.63 3.30 5.41
CA VAL A 49 -11.01 2.09 4.87
C VAL A 49 -11.69 0.88 5.50
N LEU A 50 -12.20 -0.02 4.66
CA LEU A 50 -12.66 -1.33 5.08
C LEU A 50 -11.49 -2.33 4.95
N SER A 51 -10.98 -2.78 6.09
CA SER A 51 -10.07 -3.94 6.12
C SER A 51 -10.87 -5.21 5.81
N LEU A 52 -10.35 -6.04 4.91
CA LEU A 52 -10.85 -7.38 4.62
C LEU A 52 -10.06 -8.46 5.35
N GLU A 53 -9.23 -8.11 6.33
CA GLU A 53 -8.47 -9.06 7.12
C GLU A 53 -9.36 -9.95 7.99
N GLY A 54 -8.76 -11.01 8.54
CA GLY A 54 -9.39 -11.94 9.47
C GLY A 54 -9.67 -13.31 8.88
N LYS A 55 -10.61 -14.04 9.51
CA LYS A 55 -10.88 -15.47 9.28
C LYS A 55 -12.12 -15.73 8.42
N ASP A 56 -12.71 -14.69 7.85
CA ASP A 56 -13.90 -14.76 7.00
C ASP A 56 -13.57 -15.22 5.56
N TRP A 57 -12.30 -15.49 5.27
CA TRP A 57 -11.86 -16.02 4.00
C TRP A 57 -11.98 -17.54 3.99
N VAL A 58 -12.30 -18.09 2.82
CA VAL A 58 -12.19 -19.52 2.55
C VAL A 58 -11.28 -19.77 1.37
N VAL A 59 -10.59 -20.91 1.37
CA VAL A 59 -9.62 -21.31 0.35
C VAL A 59 -9.82 -22.75 -0.10
N ALA A 60 -9.57 -23.03 -1.38
CA ALA A 60 -9.51 -24.39 -1.90
C ALA A 60 -8.31 -24.56 -2.83
N ALA A 61 -7.65 -25.73 -2.77
CA ALA A 61 -6.65 -26.12 -3.75
C ALA A 61 -7.30 -26.34 -5.13
N ASP A 62 -6.58 -25.97 -6.18
CA ASP A 62 -6.88 -26.28 -7.58
C ASP A 62 -5.65 -26.97 -8.23
N PRO A 63 -5.36 -28.25 -7.90
CA PRO A 63 -4.12 -28.90 -8.30
C PRO A 63 -3.96 -29.03 -9.82
N GLY A 64 -5.09 -29.11 -10.54
CA GLY A 64 -5.12 -29.20 -12.00
C GLY A 64 -5.15 -27.84 -12.71
N ASN A 65 -5.18 -26.72 -11.97
CA ASN A 65 -5.33 -25.37 -12.52
C ASN A 65 -6.55 -25.23 -13.46
N GLY A 66 -7.62 -25.99 -13.17
CA GLY A 66 -8.82 -26.06 -13.99
C GLY A 66 -9.88 -25.02 -13.59
N GLY A 67 -9.69 -24.35 -12.45
CA GLY A 67 -10.69 -23.49 -11.84
C GLY A 67 -11.12 -22.32 -12.72
N ARG A 68 -10.23 -21.81 -13.58
CA ARG A 68 -10.59 -20.76 -14.55
C ARG A 68 -11.58 -21.27 -15.60
N ALA A 69 -11.33 -22.46 -16.16
CA ALA A 69 -12.21 -23.05 -17.16
C ALA A 69 -13.57 -23.44 -16.56
N ALA A 70 -13.59 -23.77 -15.26
CA ALA A 70 -14.79 -24.16 -14.52
C ALA A 70 -15.44 -23.00 -13.74
N ALA A 71 -15.06 -21.75 -14.01
CA ALA A 71 -15.63 -20.55 -13.39
C ALA A 71 -15.66 -20.56 -11.84
N TRP A 72 -14.56 -20.96 -11.20
CA TRP A 72 -14.49 -21.05 -9.73
C TRP A 72 -14.68 -19.70 -9.01
N TRP A 73 -14.61 -18.56 -9.70
CA TRP A 73 -14.94 -17.25 -9.12
C TRP A 73 -16.43 -17.11 -8.73
N GLU A 74 -17.33 -17.91 -9.31
CA GLU A 74 -18.77 -17.80 -9.07
C GLU A 74 -19.20 -18.26 -7.68
N SER A 75 -18.46 -19.19 -7.08
CA SER A 75 -18.75 -19.69 -5.73
C SER A 75 -17.58 -20.47 -5.12
N PRO A 76 -17.43 -20.44 -3.78
CA PRO A 76 -16.53 -21.34 -3.08
C PRO A 76 -16.81 -22.81 -3.42
N ARG A 77 -15.76 -23.60 -3.57
CA ARG A 77 -15.88 -25.02 -3.94
C ARG A 77 -16.25 -25.90 -2.75
N PRO A 78 -16.95 -27.03 -2.98
CA PRO A 78 -17.09 -28.07 -1.97
C PRO A 78 -15.72 -28.49 -1.44
N GLY A 79 -15.54 -28.43 -0.12
CA GLY A 79 -14.25 -28.72 0.54
C GLY A 79 -13.33 -27.50 0.72
N ALA A 80 -13.76 -26.29 0.34
CA ALA A 80 -13.08 -25.06 0.74
C ALA A 80 -12.99 -24.97 2.28
N ARG A 81 -11.83 -24.51 2.77
CA ARG A 81 -11.50 -24.44 4.19
C ARG A 81 -11.37 -22.99 4.63
N PRO A 82 -11.72 -22.64 5.88
CA PRO A 82 -11.38 -21.34 6.43
C PRO A 82 -9.88 -21.06 6.35
N ILE A 83 -9.50 -19.82 6.05
CA ILE A 83 -8.12 -19.34 6.09
C ILE A 83 -8.09 -17.92 6.68
N ARG A 84 -7.00 -17.58 7.35
CA ARG A 84 -6.74 -16.20 7.80
C ARG A 84 -6.06 -15.42 6.67
N VAL A 85 -6.48 -14.18 6.46
CA VAL A 85 -5.79 -13.20 5.63
C VAL A 85 -5.49 -11.97 6.50
N PRO A 86 -4.24 -11.44 6.53
CA PRO A 86 -3.05 -12.01 5.91
C PRO A 86 -2.64 -13.36 6.53
N GLY A 87 -2.04 -14.22 5.71
CA GLY A 87 -1.57 -15.54 6.12
C GLY A 87 -0.98 -16.34 4.97
N ILE A 88 -0.19 -17.36 5.29
CA ILE A 88 0.35 -18.26 4.28
C ILE A 88 -0.69 -19.33 3.91
N LEU A 89 -0.73 -19.71 2.63
CA LEU A 89 -1.59 -20.77 2.10
C LEU A 89 -1.48 -22.07 2.90
N GLN A 90 -0.25 -22.39 3.33
CA GLN A 90 0.08 -23.64 4.00
C GLN A 90 -0.48 -23.76 5.42
N GLU A 91 -1.03 -22.68 6.01
CA GLU A 91 -1.77 -22.78 7.28
C GLU A 91 -3.11 -23.50 7.12
N ALA A 92 -3.81 -23.30 5.99
CA ALA A 92 -5.08 -23.98 5.70
C ALA A 92 -4.89 -25.27 4.89
N LEU A 93 -3.84 -25.30 4.05
CA LEU A 93 -3.50 -26.42 3.17
C LEU A 93 -2.05 -26.87 3.39
N PRO A 94 -1.74 -27.62 4.47
CA PRO A 94 -0.39 -28.00 4.81
C PRO A 94 0.35 -28.71 3.68
N GLY A 95 1.55 -28.21 3.34
CA GLY A 95 2.42 -28.79 2.30
C GLY A 95 1.96 -28.54 0.86
N TYR A 96 0.82 -27.89 0.65
CA TYR A 96 0.31 -27.60 -0.68
C TYR A 96 1.03 -26.40 -1.31
N HIS A 97 1.41 -26.56 -2.59
CA HIS A 97 1.94 -25.51 -3.45
C HIS A 97 1.25 -25.64 -4.82
N GLY A 98 1.18 -24.56 -5.60
CA GLY A 98 0.44 -24.50 -6.85
C GLY A 98 -0.71 -23.51 -6.77
N VAL A 99 -1.82 -23.82 -7.46
CA VAL A 99 -2.95 -22.90 -7.59
C VAL A 99 -3.95 -23.10 -6.45
N ALA A 100 -4.37 -22.02 -5.82
CA ALA A 100 -5.44 -21.99 -4.85
C ALA A 100 -6.41 -20.86 -5.17
N TRP A 101 -7.68 -21.05 -4.81
CA TRP A 101 -8.72 -20.04 -4.94
C TRP A 101 -9.16 -19.60 -3.56
N TYR A 102 -9.21 -18.29 -3.37
CA TYR A 102 -9.66 -17.62 -2.15
C TYR A 102 -10.99 -16.93 -2.43
N TRP A 103 -11.89 -16.94 -1.46
CA TRP A 103 -13.15 -16.20 -1.53
C TRP A 103 -13.43 -15.43 -0.26
N ARG A 104 -13.99 -14.23 -0.42
CA ARG A 104 -14.43 -13.34 0.64
C ARG A 104 -15.72 -12.64 0.23
N GLN A 105 -16.71 -12.63 1.12
CA GLN A 105 -17.86 -11.72 0.98
C GLN A 105 -17.59 -10.43 1.73
N PHE A 106 -18.03 -9.28 1.25
CA PHE A 106 -17.95 -8.03 2.00
C PHE A 106 -19.04 -7.05 1.57
N THR A 107 -19.37 -6.09 2.42
CA THR A 107 -20.22 -4.95 2.03
C THR A 107 -19.33 -3.71 2.03
N PRO A 108 -19.20 -2.96 0.92
CA PRO A 108 -18.30 -1.82 0.84
C PRO A 108 -18.73 -0.71 1.81
N PRO A 109 -17.78 0.13 2.28
CA PRO A 109 -18.14 1.32 3.03
C PRO A 109 -18.97 2.26 2.16
N GLN A 110 -19.75 3.14 2.81
CA GLN A 110 -20.50 4.18 2.11
C GLN A 110 -19.53 5.08 1.32
N ASN A 111 -19.90 5.43 0.09
CA ASN A 111 -19.13 6.37 -0.71
C ASN A 111 -19.36 7.81 -0.23
N PRO A 112 -18.33 8.51 0.29
CA PRO A 112 -18.46 9.91 0.69
C PRO A 112 -18.20 10.91 -0.46
N TYR A 113 -17.76 10.43 -1.64
CA TYR A 113 -17.32 11.27 -2.77
C TYR A 113 -18.26 11.11 -3.97
N PRO A 114 -19.10 12.12 -4.29
CA PRO A 114 -19.87 12.15 -5.53
C PRO A 114 -18.98 11.90 -6.77
N GLY A 115 -19.20 10.77 -7.45
CA GLY A 115 -18.38 10.38 -8.62
C GLY A 115 -16.99 9.82 -8.29
N GLY A 116 -16.71 9.56 -7.01
CA GLY A 116 -15.48 8.91 -6.55
C GLY A 116 -15.30 7.49 -7.07
N ARG A 117 -14.10 6.94 -6.84
CA ARG A 117 -13.70 5.59 -7.27
C ARG A 117 -13.57 4.66 -6.06
N CYS A 118 -14.05 3.43 -6.19
CA CYS A 118 -13.86 2.38 -5.22
C CYS A 118 -12.63 1.57 -5.61
N LEU A 119 -11.64 1.52 -4.74
CA LEU A 119 -10.37 0.84 -4.97
C LEU A 119 -10.24 -0.36 -4.05
N LEU A 120 -9.72 -1.46 -4.59
CA LEU A 120 -9.35 -2.68 -3.87
C LEU A 120 -7.82 -2.78 -3.87
N ARG A 121 -7.20 -2.80 -2.69
CA ARG A 121 -5.75 -2.91 -2.53
C ARG A 121 -5.39 -4.23 -1.90
N PHE A 122 -4.42 -4.91 -2.49
CA PHE A 122 -3.68 -6.00 -1.89
C PHE A 122 -2.30 -5.49 -1.56
N HIS A 123 -1.84 -5.68 -0.32
CA HIS A 123 -0.51 -5.25 0.07
C HIS A 123 0.59 -6.22 -0.42
N ALA A 124 0.27 -7.51 -0.56
CA ALA A 124 1.10 -8.53 -1.18
C ALA A 124 0.28 -9.82 -1.43
N VAL A 125 0.49 -10.44 -2.59
CA VAL A 125 -0.02 -11.78 -2.91
C VAL A 125 1.11 -12.56 -3.57
N ASP A 126 1.55 -13.64 -2.94
CA ASP A 126 2.69 -14.42 -3.40
C ASP A 126 2.23 -15.70 -4.12
N TYR A 127 2.33 -15.82 -5.45
CA TYR A 127 3.10 -14.97 -6.38
C TYR A 127 2.28 -14.32 -7.49
N LEU A 128 1.39 -15.06 -8.15
CA LEU A 128 0.53 -14.53 -9.22
C LEU A 128 -0.93 -14.53 -8.76
N ALA A 129 -1.56 -13.37 -8.82
CA ALA A 129 -2.95 -13.13 -8.46
C ALA A 129 -3.79 -12.81 -9.70
N ASP A 130 -4.94 -13.48 -9.84
CA ASP A 130 -6.03 -13.05 -10.71
C ASP A 130 -7.26 -12.77 -9.84
N VAL A 131 -7.97 -11.66 -10.08
CA VAL A 131 -9.00 -11.14 -9.17
C VAL A 131 -10.34 -10.92 -9.90
N TRP A 132 -11.42 -11.39 -9.29
CA TRP A 132 -12.79 -11.17 -9.72
C TRP A 132 -13.63 -10.56 -8.61
N LEU A 133 -14.53 -9.65 -8.98
CA LEU A 133 -15.57 -9.11 -8.12
C LEU A 133 -16.93 -9.34 -8.76
N ASN A 134 -17.82 -10.05 -8.07
CA ASN A 134 -19.17 -10.36 -8.57
C ASN A 134 -19.16 -10.93 -10.01
N ASP A 135 -18.27 -11.90 -10.25
CA ASP A 135 -18.08 -12.60 -11.54
C ASP A 135 -17.41 -11.77 -12.65
N VAL A 136 -17.09 -10.51 -12.37
CA VAL A 136 -16.38 -9.63 -13.29
C VAL A 136 -14.88 -9.68 -13.00
N PRO A 137 -14.00 -9.99 -13.97
CA PRO A 137 -12.55 -9.87 -13.78
C PRO A 137 -12.17 -8.40 -13.59
N VAL A 138 -11.47 -8.09 -12.49
CA VAL A 138 -11.08 -6.71 -12.12
C VAL A 138 -9.58 -6.45 -12.24
N GLY A 139 -8.77 -7.50 -12.45
CA GLY A 139 -7.33 -7.38 -12.71
C GLY A 139 -6.53 -8.49 -12.05
N GLY A 140 -5.23 -8.25 -11.86
CA GLY A 140 -4.29 -9.20 -11.30
C GLY A 140 -2.91 -8.57 -11.05
N HIS A 141 -1.99 -9.36 -10.48
CA HIS A 141 -0.62 -8.93 -10.21
C HIS A 141 0.33 -10.12 -10.22
N GLU A 142 1.53 -9.92 -10.76
CA GLU A 142 2.64 -10.86 -10.68
C GLU A 142 3.74 -10.23 -9.80
N GLY A 143 4.08 -10.90 -8.69
CA GLY A 143 5.06 -10.43 -7.72
C GLY A 143 4.58 -10.64 -6.28
N GLY A 144 5.47 -11.13 -5.40
CA GLY A 144 5.12 -11.50 -4.02
C GLY A 144 5.38 -10.45 -2.94
N GLU A 145 5.97 -9.30 -3.27
CA GLU A 145 6.50 -8.35 -2.27
C GLU A 145 6.05 -6.90 -2.47
N THR A 146 5.19 -6.63 -3.46
CA THR A 146 4.73 -5.29 -3.79
C THR A 146 3.20 -5.19 -3.74
N PRO A 147 2.66 -4.06 -3.26
CA PRO A 147 1.23 -3.83 -3.29
C PRO A 147 0.74 -3.57 -4.71
N PHE A 148 -0.54 -3.86 -4.95
CA PHE A 148 -1.25 -3.48 -6.16
C PHE A 148 -2.67 -3.03 -5.84
N VAL A 149 -3.19 -2.13 -6.67
CA VAL A 149 -4.51 -1.51 -6.51
C VAL A 149 -5.33 -1.73 -7.77
N LEU A 150 -6.57 -2.20 -7.61
CA LEU A 150 -7.53 -2.41 -8.68
C LEU A 150 -8.70 -1.44 -8.51
N ASP A 151 -9.09 -0.77 -9.58
CA ASP A 151 -10.32 0.03 -9.60
C ASP A 151 -11.52 -0.90 -9.82
N ILE A 152 -12.35 -1.03 -8.79
CA ILE A 152 -13.52 -1.91 -8.77
C ILE A 152 -14.84 -1.15 -8.89
N THR A 153 -14.79 0.16 -9.18
CA THR A 153 -15.93 1.07 -9.15
C THR A 153 -17.11 0.57 -9.98
N ASP A 154 -16.84 0.00 -11.16
CA ASP A 154 -17.90 -0.43 -12.08
C ASP A 154 -18.45 -1.83 -11.76
N ALA A 155 -17.75 -2.62 -10.93
CA ALA A 155 -18.11 -3.98 -10.55
C ALA A 155 -18.72 -4.10 -9.14
N VAL A 156 -18.47 -3.11 -8.27
CA VAL A 156 -18.93 -3.11 -6.88
C VAL A 156 -20.42 -2.80 -6.76
N ARG A 157 -21.12 -3.57 -5.93
CA ARG A 157 -22.53 -3.36 -5.56
C ARG A 157 -22.59 -2.54 -4.29
N ILE A 158 -23.13 -1.33 -4.38
CA ILE A 158 -23.25 -0.42 -3.24
C ILE A 158 -24.41 -0.84 -2.32
N GLY A 159 -24.17 -0.83 -1.00
CA GLY A 159 -25.20 -1.16 -0.01
C GLY A 159 -25.63 -2.63 0.01
N ALA A 160 -24.92 -3.52 -0.69
CA ALA A 160 -25.20 -4.94 -0.77
C ALA A 160 -23.93 -5.79 -0.62
N PRO A 161 -24.06 -7.08 -0.25
CA PRO A 161 -22.92 -7.99 -0.24
C PRO A 161 -22.29 -8.17 -1.63
N ASN A 162 -20.97 -8.15 -1.66
CA ASN A 162 -20.11 -8.39 -2.82
C ASN A 162 -19.32 -9.67 -2.60
N ARG A 163 -19.05 -10.41 -3.67
CA ARG A 163 -18.18 -11.60 -3.65
C ARG A 163 -16.85 -11.28 -4.34
N LEU A 164 -15.78 -11.33 -3.57
CA LEU A 164 -14.41 -11.31 -4.05
C LEU A 164 -13.93 -12.75 -4.22
N ALA A 165 -13.36 -13.05 -5.39
CA ALA A 165 -12.66 -14.29 -5.65
C ALA A 165 -11.25 -13.97 -6.15
N VAL A 166 -10.25 -14.66 -5.61
CA VAL A 166 -8.84 -14.46 -5.96
C VAL A 166 -8.23 -15.82 -6.25
N ARG A 167 -7.72 -15.99 -7.47
CA ARG A 167 -6.87 -17.12 -7.80
C ARG A 167 -5.44 -16.73 -7.47
N VAL A 168 -4.76 -17.53 -6.65
CA VAL A 168 -3.35 -17.35 -6.31
C VAL A 168 -2.55 -18.56 -6.79
N LEU A 169 -1.50 -18.32 -7.55
CA LEU A 169 -0.53 -19.32 -7.96
C LEU A 169 0.74 -19.13 -7.10
N ASN A 170 1.00 -20.10 -6.22
CA ASN A 170 2.27 -20.25 -5.52
C ASN A 170 3.18 -21.17 -6.36
N PRO A 171 4.25 -20.64 -7.00
CA PRO A 171 5.04 -21.38 -7.97
C PRO A 171 5.71 -22.62 -7.38
N THR A 172 5.97 -23.61 -8.24
CA THR A 172 6.62 -24.88 -7.88
C THR A 172 7.88 -25.11 -8.72
N ALA A 173 8.52 -26.28 -8.57
CA ALA A 173 9.60 -26.69 -9.47
C ALA A 173 9.11 -26.91 -10.92
N GLU A 174 7.87 -27.36 -11.07
CA GLU A 174 7.23 -27.57 -12.37
C GLU A 174 6.45 -26.32 -12.80
N PRO A 175 6.41 -26.03 -14.11
CA PRO A 175 5.75 -24.84 -14.63
C PRO A 175 4.23 -24.92 -14.45
N ILE A 176 3.65 -23.86 -13.89
CA ILE A 176 2.20 -23.63 -13.87
C ILE A 176 1.96 -22.30 -14.57
N ASP A 177 1.13 -22.28 -15.63
CA ASP A 177 0.98 -21.12 -16.53
C ASP A 177 2.30 -20.59 -17.13
N GLY A 178 3.34 -21.44 -17.17
CA GLY A 178 4.69 -21.06 -17.60
C GLY A 178 5.51 -20.35 -16.53
N ILE A 179 5.09 -20.37 -15.27
CA ILE A 179 5.83 -19.81 -14.13
C ILE A 179 6.46 -20.96 -13.34
N VAL A 180 7.78 -20.89 -13.15
CA VAL A 180 8.59 -21.81 -12.35
C VAL A 180 9.20 -21.04 -11.19
N LEU A 181 9.21 -21.59 -9.98
CA LEU A 181 9.72 -20.91 -8.77
C LEU A 181 11.16 -20.41 -8.97
N ALA A 182 12.04 -21.22 -9.55
CA ALA A 182 13.44 -20.86 -9.77
C ALA A 182 13.63 -19.65 -10.73
N GLU A 183 12.61 -19.30 -11.50
CA GLU A 183 12.62 -18.22 -12.49
C GLU A 183 11.87 -16.96 -12.01
N THR A 184 11.33 -16.97 -10.78
CA THR A 184 10.68 -15.80 -10.17
C THR A 184 11.58 -15.13 -9.14
N PRO A 185 11.32 -13.88 -8.73
CA PRO A 185 11.86 -13.34 -7.49
C PRO A 185 11.25 -14.08 -6.29
N HIS A 186 12.05 -14.92 -5.61
CA HIS A 186 11.57 -15.82 -4.56
C HIS A 186 12.48 -15.87 -3.32
N ARG A 187 13.28 -14.82 -3.08
CA ARG A 187 14.32 -14.77 -2.03
C ARG A 187 15.31 -15.95 -2.14
N ASN A 188 15.10 -16.97 -1.32
CA ASN A 188 15.84 -18.24 -1.24
C ASN A 188 14.87 -19.42 -0.97
N LYS A 189 13.61 -19.30 -1.39
CA LYS A 189 12.62 -20.39 -1.28
C LYS A 189 13.06 -21.59 -2.12
N THR A 190 12.82 -22.80 -1.62
CA THR A 190 13.09 -24.00 -2.42
C THR A 190 11.88 -24.95 -2.46
N PRO A 191 11.67 -25.68 -3.56
CA PRO A 191 10.63 -26.71 -3.63
C PRO A 191 10.94 -27.94 -2.75
N ALA A 192 12.21 -28.14 -2.38
CA ALA A 192 12.70 -29.32 -1.66
C ALA A 192 12.47 -29.26 -0.13
N GLY A 193 11.73 -28.25 0.36
CA GLY A 193 11.48 -28.05 1.79
C GLY A 193 12.55 -27.18 2.47
N ILE A 194 12.68 -27.32 3.79
CA ILE A 194 13.58 -26.48 4.60
C ILE A 194 14.97 -27.13 4.62
N THR A 195 15.93 -26.50 3.96
CA THR A 195 17.36 -26.85 4.03
C THR A 195 18.17 -25.71 4.63
N ALA A 196 19.38 -25.99 5.11
CA ALA A 196 20.27 -24.93 5.59
C ALA A 196 20.48 -23.85 4.51
N GLY A 197 20.21 -22.59 4.87
CA GLY A 197 20.32 -21.44 3.95
C GLY A 197 19.13 -21.23 3.01
N ALA A 198 18.08 -22.06 3.09
CA ALA A 198 16.86 -21.92 2.30
C ALA A 198 15.64 -21.51 3.14
N SER A 199 14.70 -20.83 2.51
CA SER A 199 13.37 -20.56 3.08
C SER A 199 12.36 -21.62 2.64
N TYR A 200 11.35 -21.84 3.47
CA TYR A 200 10.18 -22.62 3.08
C TYR A 200 9.41 -21.91 1.94
N ASN A 201 8.89 -22.66 0.97
CA ASN A 201 8.10 -22.11 -0.13
C ASN A 201 6.68 -21.71 0.33
N SER A 202 6.58 -20.65 1.14
CA SER A 202 5.30 -20.07 1.50
C SER A 202 4.72 -19.24 0.35
N GLY A 203 3.39 -19.17 0.26
CA GLY A 203 2.68 -18.29 -0.67
C GLY A 203 1.30 -17.90 -0.15
N GLY A 204 0.46 -17.30 -0.98
CA GLY A 204 -0.90 -16.90 -0.61
C GLY A 204 -1.09 -15.39 -0.51
N ILE A 205 -2.15 -14.95 0.16
CA ILE A 205 -2.42 -13.52 0.42
C ILE A 205 -1.72 -13.16 1.74
N THR A 206 -0.48 -12.72 1.64
CA THR A 206 0.47 -12.65 2.77
C THR A 206 0.46 -11.31 3.50
N GLU A 207 -0.21 -10.30 2.97
CA GLU A 207 -0.35 -8.96 3.58
C GLU A 207 -1.82 -8.49 3.48
N PRO A 208 -2.22 -7.41 4.18
CA PRO A 208 -3.60 -6.97 4.25
C PRO A 208 -4.28 -6.73 2.89
N VAL A 209 -5.61 -6.83 2.90
CA VAL A 209 -6.48 -6.50 1.77
C VAL A 209 -7.48 -5.45 2.22
N GLU A 210 -7.63 -4.38 1.44
CA GLU A 210 -8.41 -3.21 1.83
C GLU A 210 -9.33 -2.73 0.69
N VAL A 211 -10.52 -2.26 1.06
CA VAL A 211 -11.45 -1.58 0.15
C VAL A 211 -11.71 -0.17 0.65
N PHE A 212 -11.57 0.83 -0.22
CA PHE A 212 -11.72 2.23 0.17
C PHE A 212 -12.18 3.09 -1.01
N TRP A 213 -12.79 4.23 -0.69
CA TRP A 213 -13.21 5.22 -1.68
C TRP A 213 -12.19 6.33 -1.82
N VAL A 214 -12.02 6.86 -3.03
CA VAL A 214 -11.24 8.07 -3.29
C VAL A 214 -12.04 9.04 -4.15
N PRO A 215 -11.80 10.35 -4.05
CA PRO A 215 -12.34 11.32 -4.99
C PRO A 215 -11.97 10.99 -6.45
N ALA A 216 -12.74 11.51 -7.40
CA ALA A 216 -12.45 11.32 -8.83
C ALA A 216 -11.08 11.91 -9.21
N ALA A 217 -10.74 13.08 -8.66
CA ALA A 217 -9.43 13.68 -8.74
C ALA A 217 -8.62 13.36 -7.48
N ARG A 218 -7.50 12.66 -7.63
CA ARG A 218 -6.71 12.13 -6.51
C ARG A 218 -5.21 12.25 -6.77
N ILE A 219 -4.46 12.10 -5.70
CA ILE A 219 -2.99 11.94 -5.72
C ILE A 219 -2.72 10.45 -5.93
N GLU A 220 -1.98 10.11 -6.97
CA GLU A 220 -1.59 8.73 -7.29
C GLU A 220 -0.20 8.40 -6.73
N ASP A 221 0.75 9.33 -6.83
CA ASP A 221 2.12 9.16 -6.33
C ASP A 221 2.75 10.51 -5.94
N VAL A 222 3.68 10.49 -5.00
CA VAL A 222 4.49 11.66 -4.61
C VAL A 222 5.94 11.26 -4.40
N TYR A 223 6.79 11.68 -5.33
CA TYR A 223 8.23 11.52 -5.23
C TYR A 223 8.88 12.78 -4.63
N VAL A 224 9.73 12.58 -3.62
CA VAL A 224 10.44 13.64 -2.91
C VAL A 224 11.94 13.43 -3.01
N ARG A 225 12.65 14.44 -3.50
CA ARG A 225 14.11 14.43 -3.62
C ARG A 225 14.71 15.62 -2.85
N PRO A 226 15.19 15.40 -1.61
CA PRO A 226 15.86 16.43 -0.84
C PRO A 226 17.31 16.61 -1.30
N ASP A 227 17.75 17.85 -1.48
CA ASP A 227 19.15 18.23 -1.55
C ASP A 227 19.70 18.40 -0.13
N TRP A 228 20.59 17.50 0.26
CA TRP A 228 21.16 17.47 1.61
C TRP A 228 22.07 18.66 1.93
N LYS A 229 22.61 19.37 0.94
CA LYS A 229 23.49 20.53 1.16
C LYS A 229 22.70 21.81 1.28
N THR A 230 21.73 22.02 0.41
CA THR A 230 21.02 23.30 0.28
C THR A 230 19.73 23.36 1.09
N GLY A 231 19.13 22.21 1.41
CA GLY A 231 17.82 22.16 2.05
C GLY A 231 16.66 22.32 1.06
N GLN A 232 16.96 22.44 -0.24
CA GLN A 232 15.97 22.43 -1.31
C GLN A 232 15.34 21.03 -1.42
N VAL A 233 14.04 20.97 -1.63
CA VAL A 233 13.28 19.74 -1.77
C VAL A 233 12.52 19.82 -3.07
N THR A 234 12.94 19.02 -4.05
CA THR A 234 12.20 18.85 -5.30
C THR A 234 11.07 17.85 -5.06
N ILE A 235 9.85 18.24 -5.41
CA ILE A 235 8.64 17.44 -5.23
C ILE A 235 8.03 17.20 -6.60
N GLN A 236 7.65 15.96 -6.87
CA GLN A 236 6.89 15.59 -8.05
C GLN A 236 5.67 14.78 -7.63
N ALA A 237 4.49 15.36 -7.78
CA ALA A 237 3.22 14.71 -7.51
C ALA A 237 2.58 14.27 -8.84
N THR A 238 2.20 13.00 -8.92
CA THR A 238 1.34 12.50 -9.98
C THR A 238 -0.10 12.54 -9.47
N VAL A 239 -0.98 13.24 -10.17
CA VAL A 239 -2.41 13.32 -9.89
C VAL A 239 -3.20 12.72 -11.05
N VAL A 240 -4.34 12.10 -10.72
CA VAL A 240 -5.24 11.51 -11.71
C VAL A 240 -6.62 12.12 -11.55
N ASN A 241 -7.21 12.57 -12.65
CA ASN A 241 -8.63 12.91 -12.74
C ASN A 241 -9.37 11.81 -13.51
N ALA A 242 -10.14 10.99 -12.80
CA ALA A 242 -10.99 9.94 -13.36
C ALA A 242 -12.33 10.44 -13.91
N GLY A 243 -12.60 11.75 -13.81
CA GLY A 243 -13.78 12.40 -14.37
C GLY A 243 -13.69 12.59 -15.89
N LYS A 244 -14.79 13.07 -16.48
CA LYS A 244 -14.92 13.29 -17.94
C LYS A 244 -14.54 14.70 -18.39
N SER A 245 -14.39 15.63 -17.46
CA SER A 245 -14.09 17.04 -17.71
C SER A 245 -12.87 17.49 -16.92
N THR A 246 -12.22 18.54 -17.39
CA THR A 246 -11.18 19.22 -16.63
C THR A 246 -11.74 19.72 -15.29
N ALA A 247 -10.99 19.50 -14.21
CA ALA A 247 -11.30 20.01 -12.89
C ALA A 247 -10.27 21.07 -12.48
N ASP A 248 -10.72 22.17 -11.89
CA ASP A 248 -9.84 23.08 -11.17
C ASP A 248 -9.45 22.43 -9.83
N ALA A 249 -8.18 22.57 -9.46
CA ALA A 249 -7.63 21.95 -8.27
C ALA A 249 -6.56 22.80 -7.60
N GLU A 250 -6.44 22.63 -6.29
CA GLU A 250 -5.41 23.23 -5.46
C GLU A 250 -4.58 22.12 -4.80
N LEU A 251 -3.28 22.12 -5.04
CA LEU A 251 -2.32 21.25 -4.36
C LEU A 251 -1.60 22.01 -3.26
N HIS A 252 -1.77 21.54 -2.03
CA HIS A 252 -1.05 22.04 -0.87
C HIS A 252 0.06 21.07 -0.49
N PHE A 253 1.26 21.60 -0.36
CA PHE A 253 2.45 20.89 0.08
C PHE A 253 2.90 21.50 1.41
N ALA A 254 3.07 20.67 2.43
CA ALA A 254 3.57 21.12 3.74
C ALA A 254 4.62 20.16 4.26
N ILE A 255 5.82 20.68 4.53
CA ILE A 255 6.93 19.91 5.10
C ILE A 255 7.01 20.18 6.60
N ALA A 256 7.07 19.14 7.41
CA ALA A 256 7.28 19.23 8.86
C ALA A 256 8.30 18.17 9.33
N PRO A 257 8.99 18.38 10.47
CA PRO A 257 9.70 17.28 11.13
C PRO A 257 8.76 16.11 11.37
N ALA A 258 9.20 14.86 11.14
CA ALA A 258 8.29 13.69 11.11
C ALA A 258 7.46 13.53 12.41
N LEU A 259 8.01 13.92 13.56
CA LEU A 259 7.36 13.86 14.88
C LEU A 259 6.80 15.21 15.36
N GLY A 260 6.99 16.31 14.64
CA GLY A 260 6.47 17.63 15.01
C GLY A 260 5.10 17.89 14.36
N THR A 261 4.30 18.81 14.90
CA THR A 261 3.02 19.19 14.27
C THR A 261 3.19 20.30 13.23
N GLU A 262 4.06 21.27 13.53
CA GLU A 262 4.17 22.50 12.76
C GLU A 262 4.94 22.34 11.44
N PRO A 263 4.42 22.88 10.32
CA PRO A 263 5.15 22.93 9.07
C PRO A 263 6.30 23.94 9.16
N VAL A 264 7.43 23.57 8.57
CA VAL A 264 8.64 24.41 8.42
C VAL A 264 8.77 24.97 7.00
N ALA A 265 7.99 24.46 6.06
CA ALA A 265 7.86 25.00 4.70
C ALA A 265 6.49 24.60 4.14
N ALA A 266 5.84 25.47 3.38
CA ALA A 266 4.58 25.18 2.72
C ALA A 266 4.44 25.93 1.38
N LEU A 267 3.72 25.32 0.44
CA LEU A 267 3.42 25.88 -0.88
C LEU A 267 2.05 25.42 -1.34
N THR A 268 1.30 26.32 -1.96
CA THR A 268 0.09 26.01 -2.71
C THR A 268 0.38 26.17 -4.21
N VAL A 269 -0.11 25.23 -5.03
CA VAL A 269 -0.10 25.32 -6.49
C VAL A 269 -1.52 25.14 -7.02
N GLU A 270 -2.00 26.09 -7.81
CA GLU A 270 -3.26 25.98 -8.55
C GLU A 270 -3.03 25.25 -9.87
N GLU A 271 -3.89 24.28 -10.18
CA GLU A 271 -3.74 23.44 -11.35
C GLU A 271 -5.08 23.16 -12.04
N LYS A 272 -5.04 23.07 -13.37
CA LYS A 272 -6.13 22.48 -14.16
C LYS A 272 -5.83 21.04 -14.46
N LEU A 273 -6.69 20.13 -14.02
CA LEU A 273 -6.53 18.69 -14.16
C LEU A 273 -7.42 18.16 -15.30
N PRO A 274 -6.91 18.00 -16.53
CA PRO A 274 -7.66 17.33 -17.58
C PRO A 274 -7.94 15.86 -17.19
N PRO A 275 -8.92 15.19 -17.82
CA PRO A 275 -9.12 13.76 -17.65
C PRO A 275 -7.82 12.97 -17.87
N GLY A 276 -7.52 12.04 -16.97
CA GLY A 276 -6.30 11.25 -17.00
C GLY A 276 -5.24 11.73 -16.00
N GLU A 277 -3.98 11.40 -16.29
CA GLU A 277 -2.84 11.67 -15.42
C GLU A 277 -2.21 13.03 -15.73
N LYS A 278 -1.79 13.75 -14.68
CA LYS A 278 -0.97 14.95 -14.77
C LYS A 278 0.14 14.90 -13.73
N ARG A 279 1.36 15.25 -14.13
CA ARG A 279 2.49 15.44 -13.20
C ARG A 279 2.63 16.92 -12.86
N VAL A 280 2.70 17.22 -11.57
CA VAL A 280 2.93 18.55 -11.01
C VAL A 280 4.28 18.53 -10.31
N ALA A 281 5.14 19.50 -10.63
CA ALA A 281 6.47 19.61 -10.04
C ALA A 281 6.63 20.96 -9.36
N CYS A 282 7.18 20.96 -8.16
CA CYS A 282 7.45 22.17 -7.40
C CYS A 282 8.68 21.99 -6.50
N GLU A 283 9.13 23.09 -5.91
CA GLU A 283 10.24 23.10 -4.97
C GLU A 283 9.88 23.84 -3.70
N LEU A 284 10.37 23.33 -2.58
CA LEU A 284 10.30 23.95 -1.27
C LEU A 284 11.70 24.01 -0.66
N ALA A 285 12.01 25.08 0.08
CA ALA A 285 13.26 25.18 0.83
C ALA A 285 12.98 24.99 2.33
N VAL A 286 13.75 24.12 2.97
CA VAL A 286 13.74 23.96 4.44
C VAL A 286 14.98 24.64 5.01
N THR A 287 14.83 25.89 5.44
CA THR A 287 15.93 26.64 6.06
C THR A 287 16.39 25.98 7.35
N GLY A 288 17.70 25.80 7.52
CA GLY A 288 18.27 25.14 8.70
C GLY A 288 17.90 23.66 8.79
N HIS A 289 17.76 22.99 7.63
CA HIS A 289 17.47 21.55 7.58
C HIS A 289 18.52 20.74 8.35
N ARG A 290 18.06 19.69 9.01
CA ARG A 290 18.90 18.73 9.72
C ARG A 290 19.04 17.47 8.88
N LEU A 291 20.28 16.98 8.80
CA LEU A 291 20.58 15.78 8.04
C LEU A 291 20.06 14.54 8.76
N TRP A 292 19.64 13.54 7.97
CA TRP A 292 19.52 12.18 8.48
C TRP A 292 20.93 11.58 8.62
N GLN A 293 21.26 11.10 9.82
CA GLN A 293 22.52 10.44 10.14
C GLN A 293 22.26 9.17 10.95
N LEU A 294 23.27 8.31 11.11
CA LEU A 294 23.13 7.06 11.87
C LEU A 294 22.80 7.33 13.35
N ASP A 295 23.46 8.32 13.96
CA ASP A 295 23.29 8.68 15.38
C ASP A 295 22.19 9.74 15.61
N ASP A 296 21.69 10.34 14.53
CA ASP A 296 20.61 11.34 14.54
C ASP A 296 19.74 11.13 13.29
N PRO A 297 18.84 10.14 13.28
CA PRO A 297 18.05 9.76 12.12
C PRO A 297 16.90 10.74 11.88
N ARG A 298 17.22 12.02 11.68
CA ARG A 298 16.23 13.08 11.50
C ARG A 298 15.40 12.86 10.24
N LEU A 299 14.10 12.71 10.43
CA LEU A 299 13.12 12.53 9.36
C LEU A 299 12.18 13.73 9.29
N TYR A 300 11.70 13.98 8.08
CA TYR A 300 10.68 14.95 7.73
C TYR A 300 9.51 14.20 7.09
N ARG A 301 8.32 14.81 7.13
CA ARG A 301 7.16 14.39 6.33
C ARG A 301 6.79 15.52 5.38
N LEU A 302 6.43 15.17 4.16
CA LEU A 302 5.68 16.01 3.24
C LEU A 302 4.22 15.56 3.30
N ALA A 303 3.34 16.43 3.78
CA ALA A 303 1.91 16.29 3.61
C ALA A 303 1.52 16.93 2.28
N THR A 304 0.87 16.16 1.41
CA THR A 304 0.32 16.63 0.13
C THR A 304 -1.19 16.50 0.18
N ARG A 305 -1.89 17.60 -0.03
CA ARG A 305 -3.36 17.65 -0.08
C ARG A 305 -3.79 18.16 -1.43
N LEU A 306 -4.66 17.43 -2.11
CA LEU A 306 -5.35 17.85 -3.32
C LEU A 306 -6.78 18.23 -2.93
N VAL A 307 -7.18 19.46 -3.25
CA VAL A 307 -8.57 19.91 -3.18
C VAL A 307 -9.08 20.12 -4.59
N SER A 308 -10.26 19.58 -4.92
CA SER A 308 -10.76 19.68 -6.29
C SER A 308 -12.28 19.67 -6.38
N GLY A 309 -12.77 20.25 -7.48
CA GLY A 309 -14.18 20.24 -7.83
C GLY A 309 -15.08 21.14 -6.96
N PRO A 310 -16.37 21.24 -7.29
CA PRO A 310 -17.29 22.18 -6.66
C PRO A 310 -17.62 21.85 -5.20
N ALA A 311 -17.48 20.58 -4.80
CA ALA A 311 -17.66 20.13 -3.43
C ALA A 311 -16.38 20.24 -2.58
N ALA A 312 -15.29 20.78 -3.15
CA ALA A 312 -13.97 20.86 -2.52
C ALA A 312 -13.52 19.50 -1.96
N GLU A 313 -13.65 18.43 -2.75
CA GLU A 313 -13.25 17.08 -2.34
C GLU A 313 -11.75 17.05 -2.05
N ILE A 314 -11.39 16.38 -0.95
CA ILE A 314 -10.02 16.35 -0.45
C ILE A 314 -9.46 14.94 -0.58
N HIS A 315 -8.30 14.82 -1.24
CA HIS A 315 -7.45 13.63 -1.16
C HIS A 315 -6.08 14.00 -0.56
N ALA A 316 -5.54 13.14 0.31
CA ALA A 316 -4.29 13.42 1.02
C ALA A 316 -3.32 12.25 0.94
N ASN A 317 -2.03 12.58 0.86
CA ASN A 317 -0.92 11.64 0.92
C ASN A 317 0.17 12.19 1.86
N THR A 318 0.90 11.30 2.53
CA THR A 318 2.07 11.68 3.34
C THR A 318 3.30 10.89 2.91
N THR A 319 4.37 11.60 2.53
CA THR A 319 5.65 11.00 2.15
C THR A 319 6.73 11.35 3.19
N ARG A 320 7.38 10.34 3.77
CA ARG A 320 8.48 10.54 4.73
C ARG A 320 9.83 10.57 4.00
N PHE A 321 10.69 11.51 4.36
CA PHE A 321 12.02 11.65 3.77
C PHE A 321 13.07 12.14 4.78
N GLY A 322 14.34 12.09 4.40
CA GLY A 322 15.45 12.63 5.21
C GLY A 322 16.52 13.22 4.31
N PHE A 323 17.13 14.33 4.74
CA PHE A 323 18.22 14.98 4.01
C PHE A 323 19.50 14.16 4.19
N ARG A 324 19.88 13.40 3.16
CA ARG A 324 21.14 12.63 3.17
C ARG A 324 21.68 12.38 1.77
N GLU A 325 22.97 12.08 1.70
CA GLU A 325 23.62 11.50 0.54
C GLU A 325 24.37 10.24 0.96
N LEU A 326 24.13 9.13 0.26
CA LEU A 326 24.96 7.94 0.32
C LEU A 326 25.62 7.77 -1.05
N ARG A 327 26.95 7.79 -1.08
CA ARG A 327 27.74 7.65 -2.32
C ARG A 327 28.91 6.72 -2.14
N VAL A 328 29.34 6.09 -3.24
CA VAL A 328 30.65 5.44 -3.32
C VAL A 328 31.60 6.40 -4.02
N GLU A 329 32.68 6.75 -3.33
CA GLU A 329 33.72 7.62 -3.88
C GLU A 329 35.09 7.07 -3.55
N LYS A 330 35.93 6.90 -4.59
CA LYS A 330 37.32 6.41 -4.45
C LYS A 330 37.39 5.10 -3.65
N GLY A 331 36.46 4.18 -3.90
CA GLY A 331 36.39 2.87 -3.22
C GLY A 331 35.80 2.90 -1.80
N TYR A 332 35.28 4.04 -1.34
CA TYR A 332 34.72 4.17 0.00
C TYR A 332 33.25 4.57 -0.02
N PHE A 333 32.45 3.93 0.84
CA PHE A 333 31.12 4.42 1.17
C PHE A 333 31.24 5.73 1.96
N ARG A 334 30.44 6.71 1.59
CA ARG A 334 30.32 7.99 2.28
C ARG A 334 28.86 8.33 2.55
N LEU A 335 28.57 8.69 3.79
CA LEU A 335 27.29 9.25 4.22
C LEU A 335 27.50 10.73 4.54
N ASN A 336 26.79 11.61 3.84
CA ASN A 336 26.88 13.07 4.01
C ASN A 336 28.33 13.58 3.95
N GLY A 337 29.09 13.09 2.97
CA GLY A 337 30.52 13.38 2.76
C GLY A 337 31.50 12.63 3.69
N LYS A 338 31.04 12.05 4.81
CA LYS A 338 31.90 11.33 5.75
C LYS A 338 32.06 9.88 5.34
N ARG A 339 33.30 9.37 5.30
CA ARG A 339 33.58 7.95 5.06
C ARG A 339 32.96 7.10 6.17
N ILE A 340 32.30 6.02 5.80
CA ILE A 340 31.75 5.03 6.73
C ILE A 340 32.27 3.63 6.40
N PHE A 341 32.25 2.76 7.41
CA PHE A 341 32.44 1.33 7.24
C PHE A 341 31.08 0.65 7.40
N LEU A 342 30.62 -0.07 6.37
CA LEU A 342 29.34 -0.78 6.42
C LEU A 342 29.51 -2.07 7.24
N LYS A 343 28.88 -2.09 8.41
CA LYS A 343 28.62 -3.32 9.16
C LYS A 343 27.22 -3.78 8.80
N SER A 344 27.10 -4.91 8.14
CA SER A 344 25.83 -5.40 7.62
C SER A 344 25.58 -6.83 8.07
N ALA A 345 24.32 -7.14 8.32
CA ALA A 345 23.82 -8.49 8.50
C ALA A 345 22.74 -8.74 7.44
N HIS A 346 22.68 -9.97 6.92
CA HIS A 346 21.57 -10.41 6.09
C HIS A 346 20.52 -11.03 7.00
N THR A 347 19.30 -10.48 6.98
CA THR A 347 18.15 -11.05 7.68
C THR A 347 17.16 -11.60 6.67
N GLY A 348 16.72 -12.84 6.88
CA GLY A 348 15.54 -13.40 6.24
C GLY A 348 14.45 -13.49 7.29
N ASN A 349 13.49 -12.56 7.26
CA ASN A 349 12.42 -12.53 8.25
C ASN A 349 11.73 -13.89 8.33
N HIS A 350 11.92 -14.58 9.45
CA HIS A 350 11.31 -15.86 9.73
C HIS A 350 10.71 -15.85 11.13
N CYS A 351 9.40 -16.08 11.20
CA CYS A 351 8.68 -16.14 12.47
C CYS A 351 8.43 -17.61 12.85
N PRO A 352 8.56 -17.99 14.13
CA PRO A 352 8.38 -19.39 14.58
C PRO A 352 7.00 -19.98 14.23
N ILE A 353 5.99 -19.12 14.07
CA ILE A 353 4.62 -19.45 13.70
C ILE A 353 4.25 -18.53 12.52
N GLY A 354 3.56 -19.05 11.50
CA GLY A 354 3.18 -18.28 10.31
C GLY A 354 4.30 -18.02 9.31
N ALA A 355 5.52 -18.49 9.60
CA ALA A 355 6.74 -18.46 8.80
C ALA A 355 7.26 -17.07 8.40
N ILE A 356 6.44 -16.19 7.85
CA ILE A 356 6.84 -14.87 7.34
C ILE A 356 6.18 -13.71 8.10
N LEU A 357 5.10 -13.98 8.83
CA LEU A 357 4.37 -12.98 9.62
C LEU A 357 4.57 -13.23 11.12
N PRO A 358 4.73 -12.17 11.94
CA PRO A 358 4.75 -12.33 13.39
C PRO A 358 3.39 -12.86 13.88
N PRO A 359 3.36 -13.76 14.87
CA PRO A 359 2.11 -14.24 15.44
C PRO A 359 1.40 -13.11 16.18
N GLU A 360 0.06 -13.18 16.26
CA GLU A 360 -0.77 -12.14 16.92
C GLU A 360 -0.36 -11.87 18.37
N GLY A 361 0.14 -12.88 19.09
CA GLY A 361 0.62 -12.73 20.46
C GLY A 361 2.02 -12.11 20.59
N ALA A 362 2.73 -11.88 19.49
CA ALA A 362 4.06 -11.27 19.48
C ALA A 362 4.30 -10.42 18.22
N PRO A 363 3.50 -9.36 17.99
CA PRO A 363 3.60 -8.52 16.79
C PRO A 363 4.95 -7.78 16.69
N ASP A 364 5.61 -7.55 17.83
CA ASP A 364 6.87 -6.80 17.93
C ASP A 364 8.14 -7.61 17.60
N LEU A 365 8.05 -8.88 17.18
CA LEU A 365 9.24 -9.69 16.88
C LEU A 365 10.18 -9.01 15.87
N LEU A 366 9.64 -8.46 14.79
CA LEU A 366 10.43 -7.74 13.79
C LEU A 366 11.12 -6.49 14.36
N ARG A 367 10.46 -5.78 15.28
CA ARG A 367 11.06 -4.63 15.97
C ARG A 367 12.22 -5.08 16.87
N LYS A 368 12.09 -6.24 17.54
CA LYS A 368 13.14 -6.76 18.43
C LYS A 368 14.44 -7.09 17.68
N ASP A 369 14.35 -7.53 16.43
CA ASP A 369 15.53 -7.77 15.59
C ASP A 369 16.34 -6.48 15.32
N LEU A 370 15.71 -5.31 15.42
CA LEU A 370 16.34 -4.00 15.19
C LEU A 370 16.91 -3.34 16.47
N LEU A 371 16.65 -3.89 17.66
CA LEU A 371 16.98 -3.26 18.95
C LEU A 371 18.27 -3.79 19.60
N TYR A 372 19.14 -4.46 18.84
CA TYR A 372 20.38 -5.05 19.36
C TYR A 372 21.50 -4.04 19.64
#